data_AF-A0A8J8C3W6-F1
#
_entry.id   AF-A0A8J8C3W6-F1
#
_cell.length_a   1.000
_cell.length_b   1.000
_cell.length_c   1.000
_cell.angle_alpha   90.00
_cell.angle_beta   90.00
_cell.angle_gamma   90.00
#
_symmetry.space_group_name_H-M   'P 1'
#
loop_
_entity.id
_entity.type
_entity.pdbx_description
1 polymer ?
#
loop_
_entity_poly.entity_id
_entity_poly.type
_entity_poly.pdbx_seq_one_letter_code
_entity_poly.pdbx_strand_id
1 'polypeptide(L)'
;MAPEKSAERVMLEVVAFHDPIDYHRLRRLVGERMSKYSSERHREALQNLQKLDLVERPGMAHEYIHISEEGWEHLGGDIPRHKPNTATQSSPTCEICATDESVEASWS
;
A
#
# COMPACT_ATOMS: atom_id res chain seq x y z
N MET A 1 15.87 -23.08 18.19
CA MET A 1 14.75 -22.12 18.21
C MET A 1 15.08 -21.03 17.20
N ALA A 2 14.20 -20.75 16.24
CA ALA A 2 14.41 -19.63 15.34
C ALA A 2 14.33 -18.32 16.14
N PRO A 3 15.15 -17.30 15.81
CA PRO A 3 15.07 -16.01 16.50
C PRO A 3 13.65 -15.43 16.34
N GLU A 4 13.10 -14.89 17.43
CA GLU A 4 11.83 -14.17 17.36
C GLU A 4 12.01 -12.95 16.45
N LYS A 5 11.17 -12.84 15.41
CA LYS A 5 11.20 -11.67 14.51
C LYS A 5 10.77 -10.42 15.28
N SER A 6 11.39 -9.28 14.97
CA SER A 6 10.96 -7.98 15.52
C SER A 6 9.57 -7.59 15.02
N ALA A 7 8.89 -6.69 15.75
CA ALA A 7 7.57 -6.20 15.37
C ALA A 7 7.62 -5.47 14.01
N GLU A 8 8.67 -4.70 13.78
CA GLU A 8 8.96 -4.00 12.53
C GLU A 8 9.10 -4.97 11.37
N ARG A 9 9.86 -6.07 11.54
CA ARG A 9 10.03 -7.07 10.47
C ARG A 9 8.72 -7.74 10.13
N VAL A 10 7.95 -8.16 11.14
CA VAL A 10 6.64 -8.80 10.93
C VAL A 10 5.68 -7.82 10.26
N MET A 11 5.65 -6.57 10.70
CA MET A 11 4.81 -5.52 10.13
C MET A 11 5.16 -5.27 8.66
N LEU A 12 6.44 -5.11 8.35
CA LEU A 12 6.90 -4.87 6.97
C LEU A 12 6.53 -6.04 6.04
N GLU A 13 6.67 -7.29 6.51
CA GLU A 13 6.23 -8.48 5.76
C GLU A 13 4.70 -8.49 5.51
N VAL A 14 3.90 -8.04 6.48
CA VAL A 14 2.43 -7.94 6.32
C VAL A 14 2.07 -6.84 5.33
N VAL A 15 2.69 -5.66 5.42
CA VAL A 15 2.45 -4.56 4.48
C VAL A 15 2.84 -4.97 3.07
N ALA A 16 4.02 -5.58 2.88
CA ALA A 16 4.48 -6.04 1.56
C ALA A 16 3.49 -6.99 0.88
N PHE A 17 2.89 -7.89 1.65
CA PHE A 17 1.96 -8.88 1.11
C PHE A 17 0.57 -8.30 0.81
N HIS A 18 0.17 -7.23 1.52
CA HIS A 18 -1.18 -6.67 1.43
C HIS A 18 -1.25 -5.27 0.82
N ASP A 19 -0.13 -4.68 0.39
CA ASP A 19 -0.04 -3.30 -0.12
C ASP A 19 -1.12 -2.97 -1.18
N PRO A 20 -2.04 -2.00 -0.92
CA PRO A 20 -2.25 -1.24 0.33
C PRO A 20 -3.01 -1.96 1.44
N ILE A 21 -2.62 -1.72 2.70
CA ILE A 21 -3.31 -2.26 3.88
C ILE A 21 -3.84 -1.19 4.83
N ASP A 22 -5.07 -1.34 5.33
CA ASP A 22 -5.62 -0.44 6.34
C ASP A 22 -4.97 -0.65 7.73
N TYR A 23 -4.89 0.42 8.51
CA TYR A 23 -4.27 0.41 9.85
C TYR A 23 -4.84 -0.65 10.79
N HIS A 24 -6.17 -0.83 10.80
CA HIS A 24 -6.84 -1.76 11.70
C HIS A 24 -6.55 -3.22 11.35
N ARG A 25 -6.57 -3.55 10.05
CA ARG A 25 -6.21 -4.86 9.53
C ARG A 25 -4.73 -5.15 9.71
N LEU A 26 -3.85 -4.17 9.47
CA LEU A 26 -2.42 -4.31 9.75
C LEU A 26 -2.20 -4.69 11.21
N ARG A 27 -2.85 -3.97 12.14
CA ARG A 27 -2.75 -4.26 13.58
C ARG A 27 -3.23 -5.66 13.91
N ARG A 28 -4.36 -6.09 13.36
CA ARG A 28 -4.91 -7.43 13.57
C ARG A 28 -3.94 -8.52 13.08
N LEU A 29 -3.48 -8.42 11.83
CA LEU A 29 -2.61 -9.42 11.19
C LEU A 29 -1.24 -9.53 11.86
N VAL A 30 -0.65 -8.41 12.30
CA VAL A 30 0.60 -8.45 13.07
C VAL A 30 0.37 -9.07 14.45
N GLY A 31 -0.77 -8.78 15.09
CA GLY A 31 -1.16 -9.37 16.37
C GLY A 31 -1.39 -10.89 16.30
N GLU A 32 -1.96 -11.40 15.21
CA GLU A 32 -2.11 -12.85 14.97
C GLU A 32 -0.75 -13.58 14.88
N ARG A 33 0.29 -12.87 14.42
CA ARG A 33 1.65 -13.41 14.28
C ARG A 33 2.53 -13.22 15.51
N MET A 34 2.07 -12.47 16.53
CA MET A 34 2.85 -12.12 17.70
C MET A 34 2.05 -12.29 19.00
N SER A 35 2.50 -13.18 19.89
CA SER A 35 1.83 -13.50 21.15
C SER A 35 1.72 -12.32 22.15
N LYS A 36 2.56 -11.29 22.03
CA LYS A 36 2.59 -10.10 22.91
C LYS A 36 2.60 -8.80 22.10
N TYR A 37 1.51 -8.52 21.40
CA TYR A 37 1.38 -7.34 20.56
C TYR A 37 0.37 -6.33 21.14
N SER A 38 0.86 -5.15 21.53
CA SER A 38 0.04 -4.06 22.09
C SER A 38 -0.19 -2.94 21.07
N SER A 39 -1.17 -2.07 21.35
CA SER A 39 -1.42 -0.87 20.53
C SER A 39 -0.22 0.08 20.52
N GLU A 40 0.50 0.19 21.64
CA GLU A 40 1.68 1.03 21.76
C GLU A 40 2.82 0.49 20.89
N ARG A 41 3.09 -0.81 21.01
CA ARG A 41 4.11 -1.50 20.19
C ARG A 41 3.79 -1.43 18.70
N HIS A 42 2.51 -1.43 18.32
CA HIS A 42 2.10 -1.20 16.95
C HIS A 42 2.41 0.21 16.46
N ARG A 43 2.09 1.24 17.25
CA ARG A 43 2.39 2.63 16.88
C ARG A 43 3.89 2.86 16.77
N GLU A 44 4.65 2.34 17.72
CA GLU A 44 6.12 2.44 17.73
C GLU A 44 6.74 1.78 16.50
N ALA A 45 6.38 0.53 16.20
CA ALA A 45 6.89 -0.18 15.03
C ALA A 45 6.52 0.54 13.73
N LEU A 46 5.29 1.04 13.59
CA LEU A 46 4.87 1.78 12.40
C LEU A 46 5.64 3.10 12.27
N GLN A 47 5.82 3.85 13.36
CA GLN A 47 6.61 5.09 13.34
C GLN A 47 8.09 4.83 13.01
N ASN A 48 8.66 3.73 13.50
CA ASN A 48 10.04 3.35 13.17
C ASN A 48 10.18 3.05 11.67
N LEU A 49 9.26 2.27 11.09
CA LEU A 49 9.27 1.98 9.66
C LEU A 49 9.06 3.25 8.81
N GLN A 50 8.20 4.16 9.25
CA GLN A 50 7.99 5.46 8.57
C GLN A 50 9.22 6.35 8.63
N LYS A 51 9.92 6.42 9.78
CA LYS A 51 11.16 7.21 9.91
C LYS A 51 12.31 6.68 9.07
N LEU A 52 12.26 5.39 8.71
CA LEU A 52 13.24 4.73 7.85
C LEU A 52 12.80 4.72 6.38
N ASP A 53 11.72 5.42 6.04
CA ASP A 53 11.15 5.47 4.69
C ASP A 53 10.86 4.08 4.11
N LEU A 54 10.53 3.09 4.95
CA LEU A 54 10.22 1.71 4.51
C LEU A 54 8.72 1.52 4.21
N VAL A 55 7.89 2.40 4.74
CA VAL A 55 6.43 2.41 4.52
C VAL A 55 5.92 3.84 4.41
N GLU A 56 4.92 4.02 3.57
CA GLU A 56 4.31 5.32 3.32
C GLU A 56 2.87 5.34 3.84
N ARG A 57 2.46 6.50 4.36
CA ARG A 57 1.06 6.75 4.73
C ARG A 57 0.63 8.10 4.14
N PRO A 58 0.01 8.11 2.94
CA PRO A 58 -0.24 9.35 2.21
C PRO A 58 -1.29 10.21 2.94
N GLY A 59 -0.86 11.24 3.65
CA GLY A 59 -1.72 12.27 4.23
C GLY A 59 -2.33 11.95 5.60
N MET A 60 -3.04 12.93 6.17
CA MET A 60 -3.63 12.85 7.52
C MET A 60 -4.96 12.07 7.59
N ALA A 61 -5.60 11.82 6.44
CA ALA A 61 -6.93 11.21 6.36
C ALA A 61 -6.96 9.78 5.77
N HIS A 62 -5.85 9.29 5.23
CA HIS A 62 -5.84 7.98 4.58
C HIS A 62 -5.44 6.91 5.60
N GLU A 63 -6.34 5.95 5.82
CA GLU A 63 -6.13 4.82 6.74
C GLU A 63 -5.19 3.75 6.17
N TYR A 64 -4.78 3.89 4.91
CA TYR A 64 -4.00 2.89 4.18
C TYR A 64 -2.49 3.16 4.28
N ILE A 65 -1.75 2.10 4.55
CA ILE A 65 -0.30 2.03 4.60
C ILE A 65 0.18 1.30 3.34
N HIS A 66 1.19 1.88 2.70
CA HIS A 66 1.88 1.34 1.54
C HIS A 66 3.31 0.93 1.90
N ILE A 67 3.87 -0.03 1.16
CA ILE A 67 5.31 -0.31 1.24
C ILE A 67 6.05 0.60 0.26
N SER A 68 7.17 1.19 0.70
CA SER A 68 8.06 1.92 -0.20
C SER A 68 8.90 0.96 -1.05
N GLU A 69 9.68 1.50 -1.98
CA GLU A 69 10.65 0.70 -2.72
C GLU A 69 11.76 0.18 -1.80
N GLU A 70 12.30 1.03 -0.92
CA GLU A 70 13.32 0.64 0.06
C GLU A 70 12.82 -0.44 1.04
N GLY A 71 11.56 -0.33 1.47
CA GLY A 71 10.91 -1.32 2.33
C GLY A 71 10.82 -2.70 1.68
N TRP A 72 10.53 -2.74 0.38
CA TRP A 72 10.43 -3.98 -0.38
C TRP A 72 11.81 -4.59 -0.64
N GLU A 73 12.81 -3.78 -0.99
CA GLU A 73 14.20 -4.22 -1.15
C GLU A 73 14.77 -4.79 0.15
N HIS A 74 14.44 -4.19 1.30
CA HIS A 74 14.86 -4.69 2.61
C HIS A 74 14.31 -6.10 2.93
N LEU A 75 13.22 -6.51 2.28
CA LEU A 75 12.68 -7.86 2.40
C LEU A 75 13.40 -8.89 1.51
N GLY A 76 14.30 -8.45 0.63
CA GLY A 76 15.03 -9.29 -0.32
C GLY A 76 14.28 -9.54 -1.63
N GLY A 77 13.19 -8.82 -1.89
CA GLY A 77 12.42 -8.94 -3.14
C GLY A 77 11.62 -10.24 -3.32
N ASP A 78 11.73 -11.19 -2.39
CA ASP A 78 11.05 -12.49 -2.47
C ASP A 78 9.54 -12.42 -2.20
N ILE A 79 9.06 -11.32 -1.61
CA ILE A 79 7.63 -11.14 -1.31
C ILE A 79 6.95 -10.51 -2.53
N PRO A 80 5.92 -11.17 -3.10
CA PRO A 80 5.24 -10.67 -4.29
C PRO A 80 4.60 -9.30 -3.98
N ARG A 81 5.07 -8.26 -4.68
CA ARG A 81 4.49 -6.92 -4.61
C ARG A 81 3.20 -6.90 -5.42
N HIS A 82 2.06 -6.68 -4.75
CA HIS A 82 0.86 -6.25 -5.45
C HIS A 82 1.09 -4.80 -5.90
N LYS A 83 1.76 -4.61 -7.05
CA LYS A 83 1.80 -3.29 -7.66
C LYS A 83 0.35 -2.87 -7.89
N PRO A 84 -0.12 -1.72 -7.35
CA PRO A 84 -1.38 -1.17 -7.81
C PRO A 84 -1.25 -1.06 -9.32
N ASN A 85 -2.20 -1.68 -10.02
CA ASN A 85 -2.20 -1.74 -11.47
C ASN A 85 -2.34 -0.30 -11.99
N THR A 86 -1.24 0.43 -12.11
CA THR A 86 -1.10 1.57 -13.01
C THR A 86 -1.04 1.02 -14.44
N ALA A 87 -2.01 0.18 -14.80
CA ALA A 87 -2.56 0.28 -16.12
C ALA A 87 -3.07 1.72 -16.21
N THR A 88 -2.23 2.58 -16.78
CA THR A 88 -2.64 3.65 -17.66
C THR A 88 -3.80 3.11 -18.48
N GLN A 89 -5.02 3.25 -17.96
CA GLN A 89 -6.18 3.40 -18.82
C GLN A 89 -5.93 4.75 -19.49
N SER A 90 -5.09 4.74 -20.52
CA SER A 90 -5.37 5.56 -21.69
C SER A 90 -6.78 5.15 -22.07
N SER A 91 -7.75 5.90 -21.54
CA SER A 91 -9.15 5.73 -21.88
C SER A 91 -9.19 5.55 -23.39
N PRO A 92 -9.79 4.47 -23.92
CA PRO A 92 -10.07 4.45 -25.33
C PRO A 92 -10.91 5.69 -25.58
N THR A 93 -10.40 6.62 -26.39
CA THR A 93 -11.17 7.74 -26.91
C THR A 93 -12.50 7.14 -27.36
N CYS A 94 -13.58 7.49 -26.66
CA CYS A 94 -14.89 6.96 -26.98
C CYS A 94 -15.21 7.49 -28.38
N GLU A 95 -15.14 6.63 -29.40
CA GLU A 95 -15.41 7.00 -30.80
C GLU A 95 -16.83 7.60 -30.96
N ILE A 96 -17.73 7.26 -30.04
CA ILE A 96 -19.09 7.82 -29.96
C ILE A 96 -19.04 9.33 -29.64
N CYS A 97 -18.14 9.76 -28.74
CA CYS A 97 -18.00 11.18 -28.37
C CYS A 97 -17.36 12.02 -29.48
N ALA A 98 -16.56 11.43 -30.37
CA ALA A 98 -16.01 12.13 -31.53
C ALA A 98 -17.07 12.43 -32.61
N THR A 99 -18.20 11.73 -32.57
CA THR A 99 -19.27 11.89 -33.57
C THR A 99 -20.26 13.00 -33.20
N ASP A 100 -20.36 13.36 -31.91
CA ASP A 100 -21.28 14.39 -31.43
C ASP A 100 -20.77 15.82 -31.73
N GLU A 101 -19.45 16.01 -31.75
CA GLU A 101 -18.84 17.31 -32.11
C GLU A 101 -19.03 17.66 -33.60
N SER A 102 -19.36 16.67 -34.45
CA SER A 102 -19.63 16.88 -35.88
C SER A 102 -21.07 17.33 -36.18
N VAL A 103 -22.02 17.15 -35.24
CA VAL A 103 -23.44 17.51 -35.46
C VAL A 103 -23.70 18.97 -35.06
N GLU A 104 -23.04 19.47 -34.01
CA GLU A 104 -23.21 20.85 -33.52
C GLU A 104 -22.61 21.91 -34.46
N ALA A 105 -21.68 21.54 -35.35
CA ALA A 105 -21.11 22.45 -36.35
C ALA A 105 -22.02 22.69 -37.57
N SER A 106 -23.12 21.94 -37.72
CA SER A 106 -24.04 22.07 -38.87
C SER A 106 -25.18 23.07 -38.65
N TRP A 107 -25.21 23.77 -37.51
CA TRP A 107 -26.24 24.74 -37.14
C TRP A 107 -25.72 26.17 -36.90
N SER A 108 -24.44 26.44 -37.20
CA SER A 108 -23.88 27.81 -37.22
C SER A 108 -23.84 28.39 -38.63
#